data_AF-A0A951SF46-F1
#
_entry.id   AF-A0A951SF46-F1
#
_cell.length_a   1.000
_cell.length_b   1.000
_cell.length_c   1.000
_cell.angle_alpha   90.00
_cell.angle_beta   90.00
_cell.angle_gamma   90.00
#
_symmetry.space_group_name_H-M   'P 1'
#
loop_
_entity.id
_entity.type
_entity.pdbx_description
1 polymer ?
#
loop_
_entity_poly.entity_id
_entity_poly.type
_entity_poly.pdbx_seq_one_letter_code
_entity_poly.pdbx_strand_id
1 'polypeptide(L)' 'MSLTFDSVNNTIGRTLQTRQEELRAFTGSMDSNNTADLLKMQQMMQEWSMLTQLQSTVTKEIGDALKGIIQKSG' A
#
# COMPACT_ATOMS: atom_id res chain seq x y z
N MET A 1 23.49 -4.99 5.74
CA MET A 1 22.33 -4.09 5.62
C MET A 1 21.16 -4.92 5.13
N SER A 2 20.50 -5.65 6.03
CA SER A 2 19.26 -6.33 5.68
C SER A 2 18.23 -5.26 5.37
N LEU A 3 17.74 -5.20 4.14
CA LEU A 3 16.39 -4.72 3.86
C LEU A 3 15.45 -5.69 4.56
N THR A 4 15.36 -5.57 5.87
CA THR A 4 14.57 -6.44 6.73
C THR A 4 13.13 -6.35 6.26
N PHE A 5 12.47 -7.49 6.11
CA PHE A 5 11.05 -7.62 5.83
C PHE A 5 10.21 -6.57 6.58
N ASP A 6 10.52 -6.36 7.86
CA ASP A 6 9.94 -5.32 8.70
C ASP A 6 10.13 -3.90 8.17
N SER A 7 11.32 -3.53 7.70
CA SER A 7 11.54 -2.18 7.15
C SER A 7 10.73 -1.94 5.89
N VAL A 8 10.63 -2.90 4.97
CA VAL A 8 9.84 -2.75 3.73
C VAL A 8 8.34 -2.79 4.04
N ASN A 9 7.89 -3.75 4.84
CA ASN A 9 6.48 -3.89 5.21
C ASN A 9 6.00 -2.72 6.08
N ASN A 10 6.80 -2.24 7.05
CA ASN A 10 6.46 -1.06 7.84
C ASN A 10 6.49 0.22 7.00
N THR A 11 7.39 0.35 6.02
CA THR A 11 7.43 1.55 5.15
C THR A 11 6.24 1.58 4.20
N ILE A 12 5.93 0.45 3.55
CA ILE A 12 4.76 0.33 2.67
C ILE A 12 3.47 0.50 3.50
N GLY A 13 3.37 -0.16 4.66
CA GLY A 13 2.24 -0.05 5.57
C GLY A 13 2.01 1.37 6.08
N ARG A 14 3.07 2.08 6.51
CA ARG A 14 2.99 3.50 6.88
C ARG A 14 2.54 4.38 5.72
N THR A 15 3.11 4.16 4.53
CA THR A 15 2.73 4.91 3.33
C THR A 15 1.27 4.68 2.97
N LEU A 16 0.79 3.43 3.07
CA LEU A 16 -0.61 3.08 2.85
C LEU A 16 -1.53 3.80 3.85
N GLN A 17 -1.13 3.80 5.13
CA GLN A 17 -1.89 4.43 6.20
C GLN A 17 -1.97 5.95 6.04
N THR A 18 -0.85 6.61 5.70
CA THR A 18 -0.83 8.04 5.37
C THR A 18 -1.74 8.35 4.18
N ARG A 19 -1.65 7.58 3.10
CA ARG A 19 -2.52 7.77 1.92
C ARG A 19 -4.00 7.54 2.24
N GLN A 20 -4.32 6.57 3.10
CA GLN A 20 -5.67 6.30 3.55
C GLN A 20 -6.22 7.44 4.43
N GLU A 21 -5.39 8.00 5.32
CA GLU A 21 -5.74 9.18 6.12
C GLU A 21 -5.95 10.42 5.25
N GLU A 22 -5.10 10.63 4.23
CA GLU A 22 -5.26 11.70 3.24
C GLU A 22 -6.56 11.53 2.43
N LEU A 23 -6.86 10.31 1.96
CA LEU A 23 -8.13 10.01 1.27
C LEU A 23 -9.34 10.25 2.18
N ARG A 24 -9.25 9.86 3.45
CA ARG A 24 -10.32 10.06 4.44
C ARG A 24 -10.53 11.53 4.78
N ALA A 25 -9.44 12.28 4.94
CA ALA A 25 -9.49 13.72 5.16
C ALA A 25 -10.06 14.44 3.92
N PHE A 26 -9.61 14.04 2.74
CA PHE A 26 -10.05 14.60 1.46
C PHE A 26 -11.54 14.34 1.19
N THR A 27 -12.01 13.11 1.39
CA THR A 27 -13.44 12.77 1.26
C THR A 27 -14.31 13.48 2.30
N GLY A 28 -13.77 13.80 3.48
CA GLY A 28 -14.44 14.62 4.49
C GLY A 28 -14.48 16.12 4.16
N SER A 29 -13.55 16.63 3.36
CA SER A 29 -13.44 18.04 2.98
C SER A 29 -13.83 18.36 1.54
N MET A 30 -14.14 17.35 0.73
CA MET A 30 -14.38 17.49 -0.71
C MET A 30 -15.75 18.09 -0.99
N ASP A 31 -15.78 19.11 -1.84
CA ASP A 31 -17.02 19.61 -2.44
C ASP A 31 -17.39 18.69 -3.62
N SER A 32 -18.54 18.03 -3.53
CA SER A 32 -19.02 17.10 -4.56
C SER A 32 -19.33 17.80 -5.90
N ASN A 33 -19.35 19.14 -5.93
CA ASN A 33 -19.51 19.93 -7.16
C ASN A 33 -18.18 20.31 -7.84
N ASN A 34 -17.04 20.07 -7.21
CA ASN A 34 -15.74 20.42 -7.79
C ASN A 34 -15.14 19.24 -8.55
N THR A 35 -15.16 19.31 -9.88
CA THR A 35 -14.59 18.28 -10.78
C THR A 35 -13.11 18.04 -10.53
N ALA A 36 -12.35 19.06 -10.13
CA ALA A 36 -10.93 18.89 -9.80
C ALA A 36 -10.74 18.00 -8.57
N ASP A 37 -11.64 18.11 -7.59
CA ASP A 37 -11.57 17.30 -6.38
C ASP A 37 -11.98 15.85 -6.63
N LEU A 38 -13.01 15.64 -7.46
CA LEU A 38 -13.38 14.31 -7.94
C LEU A 38 -12.23 13.60 -8.68
N LEU A 39 -11.51 14.34 -9.54
CA LEU A 39 -10.37 13.80 -10.28
C LEU A 39 -9.23 13.42 -9.32
N LYS A 40 -8.97 14.26 -8.33
CA LYS A 40 -7.94 14.01 -7.32
C LYS A 40 -8.30 12.81 -6.45
N MET A 41 -9.57 12.65 -6.06
CA MET A 41 -10.05 11.45 -5.36
C MET A 41 -9.83 10.20 -6.20
N GLN A 42 -10.18 10.23 -7.49
CA GLN A 42 -9.96 9.10 -8.39
C GLN A 42 -8.47 8.73 -8.49
N GLN A 43 -7.60 9.72 -8.64
CA GLN A 43 -6.14 9.51 -8.67
C GLN A 43 -5.65 8.89 -7.36
N MET A 44 -6.08 9.42 -6.20
CA MET A 44 -5.67 8.90 -4.90
C MET A 44 -6.18 7.47 -4.67
N MET A 45 -7.39 7.13 -5.12
CA MET A 45 -7.90 5.75 -5.05
C MET A 45 -7.10 4.80 -5.93
N GLN A 46 -6.69 5.22 -7.14
CA GLN A 46 -5.83 4.42 -8.00
C GLN A 46 -4.45 4.19 -7.36
N GLU A 47 -3.82 5.23 -6.81
CA GLU A 47 -2.56 5.10 -6.07
C GLU A 47 -2.69 4.14 -4.88
N TRP A 48 -3.75 4.26 -4.09
CA TRP A 48 -4.00 3.38 -2.96
C TRP A 48 -4.21 1.92 -3.40
N SER A 49 -4.96 1.69 -4.47
CA SER A 49 -5.16 0.35 -5.04
C SER A 49 -3.84 -0.28 -5.51
N MET A 50 -3.00 0.50 -6.24
CA MET A 50 -1.68 0.05 -6.67
C MET A 50 -0.77 -0.30 -5.49
N LEU A 51 -0.74 0.55 -4.46
CA LEU A 51 0.08 0.30 -3.26
C LEU A 51 -0.41 -0.93 -2.48
N THR A 52 -1.73 -1.16 -2.42
CA THR A 52 -2.32 -2.35 -1.78
C THR A 52 -1.95 -3.64 -2.54
N GLN A 53 -1.95 -3.57 -3.87
CA GLN A 53 -1.46 -4.67 -4.72
C GLN A 53 0.03 -4.91 -4.51
N LEU A 54 0.85 -3.86 -4.46
CA LEU A 54 2.27 -3.97 -4.16
C LEU A 54 2.52 -4.57 -2.78
N GLN A 55 1.79 -4.16 -1.75
CA GLN A 55 1.86 -4.75 -0.40
C GLN A 55 1.55 -6.26 -0.45
N SER A 56 0.51 -6.65 -1.18
CA SER A 56 0.11 -8.06 -1.33
C SER A 56 1.17 -8.86 -2.07
N THR A 57 1.75 -8.32 -3.14
CA THR A 57 2.84 -8.95 -3.90
C THR A 57 4.08 -9.11 -3.03
N VAL A 58 4.51 -8.07 -2.31
CA VAL A 58 5.66 -8.15 -1.41
C VAL A 58 5.42 -9.20 -0.32
N THR A 59 4.24 -9.18 0.32
CA THR A 59 3.89 -10.18 1.34
C THR A 59 3.91 -11.60 0.78
N LYS A 60 3.39 -11.79 -0.44
CA LYS A 60 3.38 -13.08 -1.13
C LYS A 60 4.80 -13.56 -1.47
N GLU A 61 5.61 -12.71 -2.09
CA GLU A 61 7.01 -13.02 -2.44
C GLU A 61 7.83 -13.42 -1.21
N ILE A 62 7.61 -12.76 -0.08
CA ILE A 62 8.24 -13.16 1.19
C ILE A 62 7.70 -14.49 1.70
N GLY A 63 6.38 -14.70 1.67
CA GLY A 63 5.78 -15.98 2.04
C GLY A 63 6.33 -17.14 1.18
N ASP A 64 6.51 -16.91 -0.12
CA ASP A 64 7.04 -17.88 -1.05
C ASP A 64 8.57 -18.07 -0.89
N ALA A 65 9.32 -17.01 -0.56
CA ALA A 65 10.74 -17.12 -0.20
C ALA A 65 10.94 -17.93 1.10
N LEU A 66 10.12 -17.68 2.13
CA LEU A 66 10.15 -18.44 3.38
C LEU A 66 9.78 -19.91 3.17
N LYS A 67 8.74 -20.18 2.38
CA LYS A 67 8.40 -21.56 1.96
C LYS A 67 9.55 -22.20 1.20
N GLY A 68 10.18 -21.48 0.27
CA GLY A 68 11.33 -21.98 -0.50
C GLY A 68 12.54 -22.32 0.37
N ILE A 69 12.83 -21.52 1.40
CA ILE A 69 13.88 -21.81 2.38
C ILE A 69 13.53 -23.05 3.19
N ILE A 70 12.30 -23.14 3.73
CA ILE A 70 11.85 -24.30 4.51
C ILE A 70 11.89 -25.56 3.66
N GLN A 71 11.45 -25.49 2.40
CA GLN A 71 11.39 -26.60 1.47
C GLN A 71 12.76 -27.04 0.95
N LYS A 72 13.76 -26.15 0.96
CA LYS A 72 15.17 -26.50 0.66
C LYS A 72 15.95 -26.99 1.87
N SER A 73 15.47 -26.70 3.09
CA SER A 73 16.16 -27.05 4.34
C SER A 73 15.60 -28.29 5.02
N GLY A 74 14.44 -28.79 4.56
CA GLY A 74 13.83 -30.05 4.97
C GLY A 74 14.07 -31.18 3.98
#